data_AF-A0AAN9LCI0-F1
#
_entry.id   AF-A0AAN9LCI0-F1
#
_cell.length_a   1.000
_cell.length_b   1.000
_cell.length_c   1.000
_cell.angle_alpha   90.00
_cell.angle_beta   90.00
_cell.angle_gamma   90.00
#
_symmetry.space_group_name_H-M   'P 1'
#
loop_
_entity.id
_entity.type
_entity.pdbx_description
1 polymer ?
#
loop_
_entity_poly.entity_id
_entity_poly.type
_entity_poly.pdbx_seq_one_letter_code
_entity_poly.pdbx_strand_id
1 'polypeptide(L)'
;MIQSTDSSVLLKFKEKTKYELVYMIQEIVSDVVDSALSDIKTFAHSVVVKKDCPWDFLSDATVQINTFVQNAGIDGVITGFPQTANRYRRNRCLNLGDSTPPYMEPVEIGGLFQLVDKSSLPPAMAPAPSLTEADVTEPPLAPFSKIAPSSSIAGAAPGAQPPQNAQAKVAVCFFMSSLTVLVASLLLRVVQVRLF
;
A
#
# COMPACT_ATOMS: atom_id res chain seq x y z
N MET A 1 -2.19 -6.14 16.54
CA MET A 1 -1.33 -5.01 16.15
C MET A 1 -2.17 -3.74 16.21
N ILE A 2 -1.69 -2.70 16.88
CA ILE A 2 -2.32 -1.38 16.99
C ILE A 2 -1.33 -0.36 16.42
N GLN A 3 -1.80 0.52 15.54
CA GLN A 3 -0.98 1.55 14.91
C GLN A 3 -1.44 2.94 15.34
N SER A 4 -0.50 3.85 15.55
CA SER A 4 -0.79 5.24 15.90
C SER A 4 0.32 6.15 15.41
N THR A 5 -0.03 7.38 15.06
CA THR A 5 0.92 8.48 14.91
C THR A 5 1.35 9.07 16.24
N ASP A 6 0.56 8.84 17.29
CA ASP A 6 0.74 9.52 18.57
C ASP A 6 1.47 8.62 19.57
N SER A 7 2.65 9.03 20.03
CA SER A 7 3.46 8.26 20.99
C SER A 7 2.76 8.09 22.34
N SER A 8 2.04 9.12 22.74
CA SER A 8 1.26 9.18 23.98
C SER A 8 0.07 8.20 23.99
N VAL A 9 -0.52 7.93 22.83
CA VAL A 9 -1.56 6.89 22.66
C VAL A 9 -0.94 5.51 22.81
N LEU A 10 0.18 5.24 22.15
CA LEU A 10 0.84 3.94 22.21
C LEU A 10 1.28 3.59 23.64
N LEU A 11 1.78 4.57 24.40
CA LEU A 11 2.10 4.39 25.82
C LEU A 11 0.89 3.91 26.65
N LYS A 12 -0.28 4.54 26.49
CA LYS A 12 -1.50 4.09 27.19
C LYS A 12 -1.94 2.68 26.80
N PHE A 13 -1.76 2.31 25.54
CA PHE A 13 -2.09 0.95 25.07
C PHE A 13 -1.07 -0.09 25.53
N LYS A 14 0.20 0.30 25.70
CA LYS A 14 1.26 -0.54 26.26
C LYS A 14 0.95 -0.98 27.69
N GLU A 15 0.41 -0.08 28.50
CA GLU A 15 0.01 -0.38 29.89
C GLU A 15 -1.21 -1.32 29.98
N LYS A 16 -2.11 -1.23 29.01
CA LYS A 16 -3.43 -1.89 29.07
C LYS A 16 -3.52 -3.19 28.29
N THR A 17 -2.64 -3.39 27.32
CA THR A 17 -2.78 -4.48 26.34
C THR A 17 -1.45 -5.16 26.08
N LYS A 18 -1.53 -6.37 25.53
CA LYS A 18 -0.36 -7.16 25.08
C LYS A 18 -0.20 -7.14 23.56
N TYR A 19 -0.88 -6.23 22.86
CA TYR A 19 -0.81 -6.16 21.41
C TYR A 19 0.51 -5.54 20.97
N GLU A 20 1.00 -5.98 19.81
CA GLU A 20 2.10 -5.30 19.13
C GLU A 20 1.69 -3.88 18.76
N LEU A 21 2.58 -2.92 19.06
CA LEU A 21 2.36 -1.49 18.89
C LEU A 21 3.26 -0.96 17.79
N VAL A 22 2.69 -0.19 16.86
CA VAL A 22 3.38 0.32 15.68
C VAL A 22 3.29 1.83 15.65
N TYR A 23 4.44 2.50 15.59
CA TYR A 23 4.53 3.94 15.43
C TYR A 23 4.52 4.31 13.95
N MET A 24 3.64 5.23 13.55
CA MET A 24 3.51 5.68 12.16
C MET A 24 4.11 7.06 11.99
N ILE A 25 5.14 7.16 11.16
CA ILE A 25 5.73 8.42 10.73
C ILE A 25 5.10 8.79 9.39
N GLN A 26 4.23 9.80 9.41
CA GLN A 26 3.52 10.26 8.21
C GLN A 26 4.39 11.12 7.30
N GLU A 27 5.41 11.76 7.86
CA GLU A 27 6.32 12.64 7.12
C GLU A 27 7.46 11.85 6.48
N ILE A 28 8.03 12.43 5.41
CA ILE A 28 9.23 11.88 4.79
C ILE A 28 10.41 12.32 5.64
N VAL A 29 11.09 11.36 6.25
CA VAL A 29 12.32 11.57 7.00
C VAL A 29 13.50 11.01 6.21
N SER A 30 14.66 11.66 6.31
CA SER A 30 15.90 11.19 5.67
C SER A 30 16.67 10.22 6.55
N ASP A 31 16.67 10.44 7.86
CA ASP A 31 17.43 9.69 8.85
C ASP A 31 16.75 9.75 10.23
N VAL A 32 17.22 8.97 11.19
CA VAL A 32 16.74 8.95 12.57
C VAL A 32 17.91 9.15 13.53
N VAL A 33 17.79 10.13 14.43
CA VAL A 33 18.81 10.36 15.47
C VAL A 33 18.72 9.24 16.53
N ASP A 34 19.86 8.77 17.03
CA ASP A 34 19.93 7.68 18.01
C ASP A 34 19.07 7.89 19.27
N SER A 35 18.96 9.14 19.74
CA SER A 35 18.08 9.48 20.88
C SER A 35 16.61 9.22 20.55
N ALA A 36 16.14 9.72 19.39
CA ALA A 36 14.78 9.47 18.90
C ALA A 36 14.51 7.96 18.76
N LEU A 37 15.48 7.19 18.26
CA LEU A 37 15.37 5.74 18.14
C LEU A 37 15.25 5.06 19.52
N SER A 38 16.00 5.53 20.51
CA SER A 38 15.89 5.05 21.90
C SER A 38 14.50 5.31 22.45
N ASP A 39 13.94 6.50 22.22
CA ASP A 39 12.62 6.87 22.73
C ASP A 39 11.50 6.06 22.06
N ILE A 40 11.57 5.86 20.75
CA ILE A 40 10.58 5.03 20.02
C ILE A 40 10.52 3.61 20.58
N LYS A 41 11.68 3.01 20.89
CA LYS A 41 11.75 1.67 21.50
C LYS A 41 11.04 1.58 22.85
N THR A 42 10.86 2.70 23.56
CA THR A 42 10.17 2.69 24.86
C THR A 42 8.67 2.49 24.73
N PHE A 43 8.04 2.77 23.58
CA PHE A 43 6.58 2.70 23.43
C PHE A 43 6.09 1.90 22.22
N ALA A 44 6.93 1.64 21.22
CA ALA A 44 6.58 0.89 20.01
C ALA A 44 7.49 -0.33 19.81
N HIS A 45 6.96 -1.34 19.11
CA HIS A 45 7.69 -2.55 18.71
C HIS A 45 8.23 -2.43 17.28
N SER A 46 7.50 -1.72 16.41
CA SER A 46 7.87 -1.49 15.02
C SER A 46 7.51 -0.06 14.59
N VAL A 47 8.15 0.40 13.51
CA VAL A 47 7.96 1.73 12.94
C VAL A 47 7.56 1.59 11.49
N VAL A 48 6.57 2.36 11.07
CA VAL A 48 6.15 2.50 9.68
C VAL A 48 6.55 3.88 9.21
N VAL A 49 7.43 3.93 8.22
CA VAL A 49 7.86 5.17 7.57
C VAL A 49 7.14 5.30 6.24
N LYS A 50 6.50 6.45 6.01
CA LYS A 50 5.97 6.77 4.69
C LYS A 50 7.12 6.99 3.72
N LYS A 51 7.15 6.21 2.63
CA LYS A 51 8.13 6.36 1.56
C LYS A 51 7.42 6.63 0.24
N ASP A 52 7.72 7.78 -0.35
CA ASP A 52 7.26 8.12 -1.68
C ASP A 52 8.29 7.67 -2.71
N CYS A 53 7.81 7.01 -3.77
CA CYS A 53 8.59 6.64 -4.94
C CYS A 53 8.09 7.49 -6.12
N PRO A 54 8.86 8.51 -6.57
CA PRO A 54 8.48 9.31 -7.74
C PRO A 54 8.31 8.48 -9.02
N TRP A 55 8.87 7.25 -9.04
CA TRP A 55 8.70 6.30 -10.12
C TRP A 55 7.32 5.64 -10.16
N ASP A 56 6.43 5.87 -9.19
CA ASP A 56 5.11 5.21 -9.08
C ASP A 56 4.29 5.27 -10.39
N PHE A 57 4.39 6.37 -11.15
CA PHE A 57 3.72 6.50 -12.45
C PHE A 57 4.25 5.54 -13.52
N LEU A 58 5.54 5.20 -13.46
CA LEU A 58 6.25 4.39 -14.46
C LEU A 58 6.50 2.95 -14.00
N SER A 59 6.33 2.65 -12.71
CA SER A 59 6.50 1.30 -12.16
C SER A 59 5.18 0.56 -12.08
N ASP A 60 5.19 -0.74 -12.39
CA ASP A 60 4.15 -1.62 -11.89
C ASP A 60 4.30 -1.84 -10.37
N ALA A 61 3.25 -2.34 -9.72
CA ALA A 61 3.26 -2.60 -8.29
C ALA A 61 4.36 -3.59 -7.84
N THR A 62 4.88 -4.45 -8.73
CA THR A 62 5.95 -5.40 -8.39
C THR A 62 7.29 -4.67 -8.30
N VAL A 63 7.60 -3.80 -9.27
CA VAL A 63 8.83 -3.00 -9.30
C VAL A 63 8.87 -2.02 -8.12
N GLN A 64 7.73 -1.39 -7.80
CA GLN A 64 7.62 -0.52 -6.63
C GLN A 64 7.96 -1.28 -5.34
N ILE A 65 7.32 -2.42 -5.11
CA ILE A 65 7.57 -3.25 -3.92
C ILE A 65 9.02 -3.75 -3.90
N ASN A 66 9.55 -4.17 -5.04
CA ASN A 66 10.93 -4.63 -5.18
C ASN A 66 11.93 -3.56 -4.75
N THR A 67 11.74 -2.34 -5.25
CA THR A 67 12.59 -1.19 -4.93
C THR A 67 12.56 -0.88 -3.43
N PHE A 68 11.39 -0.90 -2.80
CA PHE A 68 11.32 -0.65 -1.35
C PHE A 68 11.94 -1.76 -0.51
N VAL A 69 11.69 -3.03 -0.86
CA VAL A 69 12.20 -4.16 -0.07
C VAL A 69 13.72 -4.30 -0.21
N GLN A 70 14.25 -4.21 -1.44
CA GLN A 70 15.68 -4.43 -1.69
C GLN A 70 16.56 -3.26 -1.22
N ASN A 71 16.08 -2.02 -1.32
CA ASN A 71 16.92 -0.84 -1.02
C ASN A 71 16.83 -0.38 0.45
N ALA A 72 15.73 -0.65 1.15
CA ALA A 72 15.48 -0.05 2.46
C ALA A 72 15.71 -0.97 3.67
N GLY A 73 16.06 -2.25 3.46
CA GLY A 73 16.36 -3.17 4.58
C GLY A 73 15.19 -3.34 5.56
N ILE A 74 13.95 -3.29 5.05
CA ILE A 74 12.71 -3.34 5.84
C ILE A 74 12.19 -4.77 6.04
N ASP A 75 11.47 -5.00 7.14
CA ASP A 75 10.84 -6.30 7.44
C ASP A 75 9.57 -6.57 6.63
N GLY A 76 8.92 -5.52 6.10
CA GLY A 76 7.67 -5.66 5.39
C GLY A 76 7.15 -4.35 4.79
N VAL A 77 6.16 -4.48 3.91
CA VAL A 77 5.55 -3.34 3.19
C VAL A 77 4.06 -3.28 3.51
N ILE A 78 3.57 -2.09 3.84
CA ILE A 78 2.14 -1.77 3.87
C ILE A 78 1.80 -1.08 2.54
N THR A 79 0.97 -1.72 1.71
CA THR A 79 0.69 -1.25 0.35
C THR A 79 -0.77 -1.46 -0.04
N GLY A 80 -1.28 -0.60 -0.95
CA GLY A 80 -2.58 -0.75 -1.60
C GLY A 80 -2.66 -1.95 -2.57
N PHE A 81 -1.56 -2.67 -2.80
CA PHE A 81 -1.49 -3.84 -3.68
C PHE A 81 -1.25 -5.16 -2.90
N PRO A 82 -2.18 -5.60 -2.03
CA PRO A 82 -1.95 -6.72 -1.12
C PRO A 82 -1.71 -8.06 -1.83
N GLN A 83 -2.38 -8.30 -2.95
CA GLN A 83 -2.17 -9.52 -3.75
C GLN A 83 -0.76 -9.54 -4.37
N THR A 84 -0.29 -8.40 -4.88
CA THR A 84 1.05 -8.26 -5.43
C THR A 84 2.10 -8.45 -4.35
N ALA A 85 1.94 -7.82 -3.18
CA ALA A 85 2.85 -8.00 -2.04
C ALA A 85 2.92 -9.47 -1.59
N ASN A 86 1.78 -10.15 -1.51
CA ASN A 86 1.73 -11.56 -1.15
C ASN A 86 2.40 -12.46 -2.21
N ARG A 87 2.25 -12.15 -3.51
CA ARG A 87 2.99 -12.85 -4.57
C ARG A 87 4.49 -12.58 -4.49
N TYR A 88 4.87 -11.32 -4.32
CA TYR A 88 6.25 -10.87 -4.25
C TYR A 88 7.00 -11.54 -3.08
N ARG A 89 6.41 -11.56 -1.88
CA ARG A 89 7.01 -12.23 -0.70
C ARG A 89 7.27 -13.72 -0.90
N ARG A 90 6.52 -14.39 -1.79
CA ARG A 90 6.69 -15.81 -2.13
C ARG A 90 7.59 -16.03 -3.35
N ASN A 91 8.16 -14.97 -3.91
CA ASN A 91 9.00 -15.06 -5.09
C ASN A 91 10.35 -15.67 -4.74
N ARG A 92 10.74 -16.73 -5.44
CA ARG A 92 12.04 -17.39 -5.28
C ARG A 92 13.22 -16.51 -5.72
N CYS A 93 12.97 -15.52 -6.58
CA CYS A 93 14.02 -14.64 -7.09
C CYS A 93 14.66 -13.77 -6.00
N LEU A 94 13.97 -13.55 -4.86
CA LEU A 94 14.49 -12.75 -3.75
C LEU A 94 15.71 -13.36 -3.06
N ASN A 95 15.92 -14.67 -3.20
CA ASN A 95 17.01 -15.40 -2.55
C ASN A 95 18.16 -15.75 -3.51
N LEU A 96 18.18 -15.15 -4.70
CA LEU A 96 19.16 -15.49 -5.74
C LEU A 96 20.49 -14.72 -5.61
N GLY A 97 20.56 -13.67 -4.79
CA GLY A 97 21.76 -12.85 -4.62
C GLY A 97 22.28 -12.35 -5.97
N ASP A 98 23.52 -12.68 -6.31
CA ASP A 98 24.16 -12.32 -7.58
C ASP A 98 23.50 -12.96 -8.82
N SER A 99 22.67 -13.99 -8.63
CA SER A 99 21.89 -14.62 -9.71
C SER A 99 20.51 -13.99 -9.91
N THR A 100 20.26 -12.83 -9.31
CA THR A 100 19.00 -12.10 -9.48
C THR A 100 18.85 -11.67 -10.94
N PRO A 101 17.73 -12.00 -11.61
CA PRO A 101 17.57 -11.65 -13.01
C PRO A 101 17.34 -10.13 -13.18
N PRO A 102 17.71 -9.53 -14.33
CA PRO A 102 17.65 -8.08 -14.53
C PRO A 102 16.26 -7.45 -14.30
N TYR A 103 15.18 -8.18 -14.57
CA TYR A 103 13.81 -7.68 -14.34
C TYR A 103 13.42 -7.62 -12.85
N MET A 104 14.23 -8.19 -11.95
CA MET A 104 14.10 -8.12 -10.50
C MET A 104 15.12 -7.16 -9.89
N GLU A 105 15.86 -6.40 -10.69
CA GLU A 105 16.72 -5.34 -10.17
C GLU A 105 15.84 -4.19 -9.63
N PRO A 106 16.17 -3.61 -8.46
CA PRO A 106 15.46 -2.44 -7.96
C PRO A 106 15.75 -1.23 -8.84
N VAL A 107 14.84 -0.24 -8.84
CA VAL A 107 15.08 1.02 -9.55
C VAL A 107 16.28 1.73 -8.93
N GLU A 108 17.24 2.11 -9.76
CA GLU A 108 18.41 2.88 -9.34
C GLU A 108 18.00 4.25 -8.80
N ILE A 109 18.54 4.61 -7.62
CA ILE A 109 18.32 5.92 -7.02
C ILE A 109 18.90 6.98 -7.95
N GLY A 110 18.05 7.90 -8.39
CA GLY A 110 18.43 8.99 -9.28
C GLY A 110 18.44 8.64 -10.77
N GLY A 111 18.16 7.39 -11.15
CA GLY A 111 18.02 7.01 -12.57
C GLY A 111 16.95 7.83 -13.31
N LEU A 112 15.94 8.33 -12.59
CA LEU A 112 14.86 9.14 -13.18
C LEU A 112 15.38 10.48 -13.70
N PHE A 113 16.38 11.06 -13.03
CA PHE A 113 16.95 12.34 -13.44
C PHE A 113 17.63 12.26 -14.81
N GLN A 114 17.98 11.07 -15.29
CA GLN A 114 18.55 10.87 -16.62
C GLN A 114 17.50 10.96 -17.73
N LEU A 115 16.23 10.69 -17.40
CA LEU A 115 15.11 10.68 -18.35
C LEU A 115 14.33 12.00 -18.37
N VAL A 116 14.51 12.85 -17.36
CA VAL A 116 13.83 14.12 -17.23
C VAL A 116 14.62 15.22 -17.95
N ASP A 117 13.96 16.00 -18.79
CA ASP A 117 14.59 17.16 -19.43
C ASP A 117 14.96 18.19 -18.35
N LYS A 118 16.20 18.68 -18.38
CA LYS A 118 16.70 19.63 -17.38
C LYS A 118 15.85 20.90 -17.26
N SER A 119 15.22 21.34 -18.35
CA SER A 119 14.31 22.50 -18.36
C SER A 119 12.98 22.24 -17.66
N SER A 120 12.60 20.97 -17.49
CA SER A 120 11.38 20.53 -16.81
C SER A 120 11.58 20.16 -15.34
N LEU A 121 12.83 20.19 -14.84
CA LEU A 121 13.11 19.88 -13.45
C LEU A 121 12.49 20.96 -12.55
N PRO A 122 11.71 20.57 -11.52
CA PRO A 122 11.26 21.52 -10.52
C PRO A 122 12.49 22.06 -9.76
N PRO A 123 12.37 23.24 -9.11
CA PRO A 123 13.38 23.72 -8.20
C PRO A 123 13.78 22.63 -7.20
N ALA A 124 15.07 22.55 -6.88
CA ALA A 124 15.55 21.58 -5.91
C ALA A 124 14.79 21.75 -4.59
N MET A 125 14.09 20.70 -4.17
CA MET A 125 13.39 20.67 -2.90
C MET A 125 14.42 20.56 -1.76
N ALA A 126 14.12 21.17 -0.63
CA ALA A 126 14.95 21.02 0.56
C ALA A 126 15.05 19.52 0.94
N PRO A 127 16.22 19.05 1.42
CA PRO A 127 16.35 17.69 1.91
C PRO A 127 15.31 17.39 3.00
N ALA A 128 14.82 16.15 3.02
CA ALA A 128 13.94 15.69 4.09
C ALA A 128 14.67 15.81 5.45
N PRO A 129 14.02 16.33 6.50
CA PRO A 129 14.63 16.43 7.81
C PRO A 129 14.90 15.05 8.43
N SER A 130 15.82 14.98 9.37
CA SER A 130 16.00 13.80 10.21
C SER A 130 14.98 13.80 11.35
N LEU A 131 14.57 12.63 11.80
CA LEU A 131 13.67 12.46 12.94
C LEU A 131 14.45 12.68 14.25
N THR A 132 14.03 13.68 15.02
CA THR A 132 14.66 14.06 16.30
C THR A 132 13.78 13.70 17.50
N GLU A 133 14.34 13.75 18.71
CA GLU A 133 13.63 13.49 19.96
C GLU A 133 12.40 14.38 20.15
N ALA A 134 12.49 15.65 19.73
CA ALA A 134 11.39 16.60 19.81
C ALA A 134 10.21 16.21 18.92
N ASP A 135 10.46 15.50 17.82
CA ASP A 135 9.42 15.04 16.87
C ASP A 135 8.72 13.77 17.35
N VAL A 136 9.29 13.08 18.34
CA VAL A 136 8.76 11.84 18.92
C VAL A 136 8.07 12.10 20.27
N THR A 137 8.59 13.07 21.02
CA THR A 137 8.17 13.31 22.40
C THR A 137 6.95 14.23 22.44
N GLU A 138 5.78 13.63 22.66
CA GLU A 138 4.52 14.36 22.77
C GLU A 138 4.15 14.69 24.21
N PRO A 139 3.37 15.78 24.42
CA PRO A 139 2.74 16.03 25.70
C PRO A 139 1.86 14.85 26.16
N PRO A 140 1.75 14.61 27.48
CA PRO A 140 0.89 13.57 28.00
C PRO A 140 -0.57 13.84 27.62
N LEU A 141 -1.24 12.79 27.11
CA LEU A 141 -2.65 12.87 26.74
C LEU A 141 -3.49 13.40 27.91
N ALA A 142 -4.30 14.42 27.63
CA ALA A 142 -5.22 14.99 28.59
C ALA A 142 -6.08 13.92 29.29
N PRO A 143 -6.41 14.11 30.58
CA PRO A 143 -7.32 13.22 31.28
C PRO A 143 -8.68 13.22 30.61
N PHE A 144 -9.15 12.04 30.20
CA PHE A 144 -10.48 11.88 29.62
C PHE A 144 -11.53 12.18 30.70
N SER A 145 -12.40 13.17 30.46
CA SER A 145 -13.64 13.28 31.23
C SER A 145 -14.49 12.03 30.95
N LYS A 146 -14.87 11.31 31.99
CA LYS A 146 -15.84 10.22 31.87
C LYS A 146 -17.13 10.79 31.29
N ILE A 147 -17.48 10.39 30.08
CA ILE A 147 -18.83 10.63 29.55
C ILE A 147 -19.76 9.85 30.47
N ALA A 148 -20.61 10.57 31.22
CA ALA A 148 -21.69 9.96 31.96
C ALA A 148 -22.56 9.17 30.98
N PRO A 149 -23.04 7.96 31.32
CA PRO A 149 -23.93 7.22 30.44
C PRO A 149 -25.14 8.10 30.13
N SER A 150 -25.30 8.48 28.87
CA SER A 150 -26.48 9.19 28.40
C SER A 150 -27.69 8.31 28.71
N SER A 151 -28.59 8.85 29.54
CA SER A 151 -29.91 8.29 29.80
C SER A 151 -30.55 7.89 28.47
N SER A 152 -31.06 6.66 28.39
CA SER A 152 -31.74 6.14 27.21
C SER A 152 -32.86 7.09 26.77
N ILE A 153 -32.74 7.67 25.57
CA ILE A 153 -33.86 8.33 24.91
C ILE A 153 -34.82 7.22 24.46
N ALA A 154 -35.99 7.21 25.07
CA ALA A 154 -37.11 6.39 24.66
C ALA A 154 -37.61 6.84 23.27
N GLY A 155 -37.78 5.85 22.38
CA GLY A 155 -38.76 5.84 21.30
C GLY A 155 -38.58 6.82 20.13
N ALA A 156 -37.87 6.38 19.09
CA ALA A 156 -38.10 6.83 17.71
C ALA A 156 -38.42 5.61 16.84
N ALA A 157 -39.53 5.71 16.11
CA ALA A 157 -40.10 4.67 15.25
C ALA A 157 -39.11 4.17 14.17
N PRO A 158 -39.26 2.93 13.66
CA PRO A 158 -38.38 2.41 12.61
C PRO A 158 -38.55 3.22 11.33
N GLY A 159 -37.52 4.01 11.00
CA GLY A 159 -37.37 4.69 9.73
C GLY A 159 -37.18 3.67 8.59
N ALA A 160 -37.84 3.94 7.48
CA ALA A 160 -37.94 3.08 6.31
C ALA A 160 -36.57 2.64 5.75
N GLN A 161 -36.51 1.37 5.33
CA GLN A 161 -35.40 0.77 4.59
C GLN A 161 -35.13 1.55 3.28
N PRO A 162 -33.86 1.82 2.92
CA PRO A 162 -33.52 2.31 1.59
C PRO A 162 -33.83 1.23 0.53
N PRO A 163 -34.23 1.64 -0.70
CA PRO A 163 -34.68 0.70 -1.73
C PRO A 163 -33.56 -0.25 -2.15
N GLN A 164 -33.90 -1.53 -2.22
CA GLN A 164 -33.02 -2.58 -2.75
C GLN A 164 -32.71 -2.28 -4.23
N ASN A 165 -31.41 -2.30 -4.55
CA ASN A 165 -30.90 -2.08 -5.89
C ASN A 165 -31.20 -3.32 -6.76
N ALA A 166 -32.29 -3.28 -7.52
CA ALA A 166 -32.67 -4.34 -8.44
C ALA A 166 -31.82 -4.24 -9.72
N GLN A 167 -30.71 -4.98 -9.79
CA GLN A 167 -30.05 -5.22 -11.08
C GLN A 167 -30.91 -6.17 -11.93
N ALA A 168 -31.35 -5.69 -13.09
CA ALA A 168 -31.99 -6.54 -14.09
C ALA A 168 -31.01 -7.63 -14.55
N LYS A 169 -31.42 -8.89 -14.38
CA LYS A 169 -30.67 -10.05 -14.86
C LYS A 169 -30.78 -10.11 -16.38
N VAL A 170 -29.79 -9.55 -17.08
CA VAL A 170 -29.69 -9.65 -18.54
C VAL A 170 -29.30 -11.09 -18.91
N ALA A 171 -30.23 -11.82 -19.50
CA ALA A 171 -29.95 -13.11 -20.13
C ALA A 171 -29.19 -12.85 -21.44
N VAL A 172 -27.86 -12.99 -21.40
CA VAL A 172 -27.00 -12.88 -22.58
C VAL A 172 -27.12 -14.18 -23.38
N CYS A 173 -27.77 -14.13 -24.54
CA CYS A 173 -27.90 -15.24 -25.47
C CYS A 173 -26.55 -15.58 -26.13
N PHE A 174 -25.82 -16.56 -25.59
CA PHE A 174 -24.57 -17.10 -26.15
C PHE A 174 -24.71 -17.83 -27.51
N PHE A 175 -25.94 -18.03 -28.00
CA PHE A 175 -26.21 -18.84 -29.20
C PHE A 175 -25.81 -18.19 -30.53
N MET A 176 -25.67 -16.86 -30.60
CA MET A 176 -25.36 -16.19 -31.87
C MET A 176 -23.85 -16.15 -32.19
N SER A 177 -22.98 -16.24 -31.18
CA SER A 177 -21.52 -16.14 -31.38
C SER A 177 -20.89 -17.48 -31.81
N SER A 178 -21.51 -18.62 -31.49
CA SER A 178 -20.96 -19.93 -31.90
C SER A 178 -21.25 -20.22 -33.38
N LEU A 179 -22.38 -19.72 -33.90
CA LEU A 179 -22.77 -19.95 -35.30
C LEU A 179 -21.84 -19.23 -36.29
N THR A 180 -21.35 -18.03 -35.95
CA THR A 180 -20.43 -17.28 -36.81
C THR A 180 -19.07 -17.95 -36.95
N VAL A 181 -18.54 -18.52 -35.87
CA VAL A 181 -17.26 -19.27 -35.88
C VAL A 181 -17.40 -20.56 -36.70
N LEU A 182 -18.55 -21.23 -36.62
CA LEU A 182 -18.83 -22.46 -37.38
C LEU A 182 -18.94 -22.19 -38.89
N VAL A 183 -19.64 -21.12 -39.28
CA VAL A 183 -19.78 -20.71 -40.69
C VAL A 183 -18.42 -20.26 -41.26
N ALA A 184 -17.64 -19.46 -40.54
CA ALA A 184 -16.31 -19.06 -40.98
C ALA A 184 -15.38 -20.27 -41.17
N SER A 185 -15.43 -21.24 -40.26
CA SER A 185 -14.65 -22.48 -40.36
C SER A 185 -15.04 -23.34 -41.56
N LEU A 186 -16.33 -23.41 -41.90
CA LEU A 186 -16.80 -24.12 -43.09
C LEU A 186 -16.33 -23.43 -44.38
N LEU A 187 -16.42 -22.10 -44.45
CA LEU A 187 -16.00 -21.33 -45.61
C LEU A 187 -14.50 -21.47 -45.87
N LEU A 188 -13.67 -21.43 -44.81
CA LEU A 188 -12.23 -21.68 -44.92
C LEU A 188 -11.92 -23.09 -45.45
N ARG A 189 -12.66 -24.12 -45.03
CA ARG A 189 -12.49 -25.47 -45.56
C ARG A 189 -12.95 -25.59 -47.01
N VAL A 190 -14.05 -24.96 -47.41
CA VAL A 190 -14.55 -24.98 -48.79
C VAL A 190 -13.57 -24.28 -49.75
N VAL A 191 -12.95 -23.18 -49.32
CA VAL A 191 -11.93 -22.48 -50.11
C VAL A 191 -10.67 -23.32 -50.27
N GLN A 192 -10.25 -24.05 -49.23
CA GLN A 192 -9.09 -24.95 -49.31
C GLN A 192 -9.33 -26.17 -50.23
N VAL A 193 -10.55 -26.73 -50.25
CA VAL A 193 -10.91 -27.85 -51.14
C VAL A 193 -11.02 -27.42 -52.60
N ARG A 194 -11.28 -26.14 -52.89
CA ARG A 194 -11.31 -25.61 -54.26
C ARG A 194 -9.94 -25.22 -54.83
N LEU A 195 -8.88 -25.27 -54.02
CA LEU A 195 -7.51 -24.92 -54.43
C LEU A 195 -6.60 -26.14 -54.66
N PHE A 196 -7.14 -27.35 -54.65
CA PHE A 196 -6.46 -28.59 -55.04
C PHE A 196 -7.23 -29.32 -56.13
#